data_AF-A0A7S2XN28-F1
#
_entry.id   AF-A0A7S2XN28-F1
#
_cell.length_a   1.000
_cell.length_b   1.000
_cell.length_c   1.000
_cell.angle_alpha   90.00
_cell.angle_beta   90.00
_cell.angle_gamma   90.00
#
_symmetry.space_group_name_H-M   'P 1'
#
loop_
_entity.id
_entity.type
_entity.pdbx_description
1 polymer ?
#
loop_
_entity_poly.entity_id
_entity_poly.type
_entity_poly.pdbx_seq_one_letter_code
_entity_poly.pdbx_strand_id
1 'polypeptide(L)'
;TSTIAFVARLLAARGKRVLVTSYTHAAVDNLLLKLTESGVGIQRDEQHFSDVVRIGPKSACHPNIHTLLAPTIALEKEVQERTSRNDPKYHSDTNHDEPEHFNKPGVDSLYKVISAAKIVGVSALTIPRSPLLIGQHFDVVIVDEAGQIAQPAILGALMAADSFVLVGDHMQLPPLVVNDA
;
A
#
# COMPACT_ATOMS: atom_id res chain seq x y z
N THR A 1 -16.33 5.07 2.88
CA THR A 1 -15.41 4.86 1.73
C THR A 1 -15.41 5.94 0.64
N SER A 2 -16.50 6.30 -0.06
CA SER A 2 -16.42 7.23 -1.22
C SER A 2 -15.92 8.64 -0.85
N THR A 3 -16.38 9.20 0.27
CA THR A 3 -15.87 10.48 0.81
C THR A 3 -14.37 10.40 1.12
N ILE A 4 -13.93 9.29 1.70
CA ILE A 4 -12.52 9.07 2.08
C ILE A 4 -11.64 8.99 0.83
N ALA A 5 -12.06 8.23 -0.19
CA ALA A 5 -11.38 8.18 -1.47
C ALA A 5 -11.30 9.56 -2.13
N PHE A 6 -12.38 10.36 -2.07
CA PHE A 6 -12.37 11.73 -2.58
C PHE A 6 -11.36 12.62 -1.85
N VAL A 7 -11.33 12.57 -0.51
CA VAL A 7 -10.39 13.33 0.32
C VAL A 7 -8.94 12.91 0.04
N ALA A 8 -8.65 11.60 0.02
CA ALA A 8 -7.32 11.08 -0.29
C ALA A 8 -6.84 11.54 -1.68
N ARG A 9 -7.71 11.45 -2.70
CA ARG A 9 -7.44 11.95 -4.05
C ARG A 9 -7.13 13.45 -4.05
N LEU A 10 -7.92 14.25 -3.34
CA LEU A 10 -7.75 15.70 -3.27
C LEU A 10 -6.43 16.09 -2.60
N LEU A 11 -6.03 15.38 -1.54
CA LEU A 11 -4.76 15.60 -0.84
C LEU A 11 -3.58 15.21 -1.73
N ALA A 12 -3.64 14.04 -2.38
CA ALA A 12 -2.63 13.60 -3.34
C ALA A 12 -2.48 14.57 -4.52
N ALA A 13 -3.61 15.07 -5.07
CA ALA A 13 -3.61 16.08 -6.13
C ALA A 13 -2.98 17.42 -5.70
N ARG A 14 -2.97 17.72 -4.39
CA ARG A 14 -2.24 18.86 -3.80
C ARG A 14 -0.77 18.54 -3.48
N GLY A 15 -0.25 17.42 -3.96
CA GLY A 15 1.13 16.99 -3.78
C GLY A 15 1.41 16.28 -2.46
N LYS A 16 0.42 16.12 -1.58
CA LYS A 16 0.56 15.49 -0.26
C LYS A 16 0.75 13.98 -0.38
N ARG A 17 1.58 13.41 0.50
CA ARG A 17 1.69 11.97 0.72
C ARG A 17 0.67 11.52 1.76
N VAL A 18 -0.17 10.56 1.38
CA VAL A 18 -1.31 10.09 2.16
C VAL A 18 -1.10 8.62 2.52
N LEU A 19 -1.10 8.31 3.81
CA LEU A 19 -1.23 6.95 4.29
C LEU A 19 -2.71 6.65 4.52
N VAL A 20 -3.22 5.58 3.93
CA VAL A 20 -4.59 5.12 4.16
C VAL A 20 -4.55 3.81 4.92
N THR A 21 -5.32 3.73 6.00
CA THR A 21 -5.48 2.50 6.76
C THR A 21 -6.93 2.28 7.19
N SER A 22 -7.25 1.02 7.44
CA SER A 22 -8.56 0.57 7.93
C SER A 22 -8.39 -0.74 8.68
N TYR A 23 -9.40 -1.15 9.45
CA TYR A 23 -9.36 -2.38 10.25
C TYR A 23 -9.15 -3.62 9.38
N THR A 24 -9.82 -3.71 8.23
CA THR A 24 -9.78 -4.88 7.34
C THR A 24 -8.97 -4.65 6.07
N HIS A 25 -8.44 -5.72 5.48
CA HIS A 25 -7.81 -5.66 4.15
C HIS A 25 -8.81 -5.21 3.08
N ALA A 26 -10.03 -5.75 3.11
CA ALA A 26 -11.08 -5.43 2.14
C ALA A 26 -11.46 -3.95 2.15
N ALA A 27 -11.54 -3.30 3.32
CA ALA A 27 -11.85 -1.87 3.41
C ALA A 27 -10.75 -1.00 2.76
N VAL A 28 -9.47 -1.34 2.99
CA VAL A 28 -8.34 -0.68 2.31
C VAL A 28 -8.42 -0.90 0.81
N ASP A 29 -8.62 -2.13 0.36
CA ASP A 29 -8.66 -2.48 -1.06
C ASP A 29 -9.79 -1.77 -1.79
N ASN A 30 -10.99 -1.74 -1.21
CA ASN A 30 -12.15 -1.04 -1.76
C ASN A 30 -11.90 0.47 -1.92
N LEU A 31 -11.16 1.07 -0.98
CA LEU A 31 -10.79 2.47 -1.07
C LEU A 31 -9.78 2.69 -2.20
N LEU A 32 -8.75 1.86 -2.30
CA LEU A 32 -7.74 1.96 -3.36
C LEU A 32 -8.36 1.71 -4.76
N LEU A 33 -9.28 0.76 -4.90
CA LEU A 33 -10.00 0.54 -6.17
C LEU A 33 -10.76 1.78 -6.62
N LYS A 34 -11.47 2.44 -5.71
CA LYS A 34 -12.17 3.70 -5.99
C LYS A 34 -11.22 4.83 -6.41
N LEU A 35 -10.01 4.86 -5.86
CA LEU A 35 -8.98 5.81 -6.29
C LEU A 35 -8.52 5.52 -7.72
N THR A 36 -8.28 4.24 -8.05
CA THR A 36 -7.89 3.85 -9.41
C THR A 36 -8.98 4.08 -10.46
N GLU A 37 -10.24 3.78 -10.13
CA GLU A 37 -11.42 4.08 -10.96
C GLU A 37 -11.56 5.59 -11.24
N SER A 38 -11.11 6.40 -10.28
CA SER A 38 -11.09 7.86 -10.37
C SER A 38 -9.88 8.42 -11.12
N GLY A 39 -9.02 7.57 -11.69
CA GLY A 39 -7.84 7.95 -12.46
C GLY A 39 -6.57 8.22 -11.65
N VAL A 40 -6.57 7.94 -10.34
CA VAL A 40 -5.37 8.07 -9.49
C VAL A 40 -4.50 6.83 -9.64
N GLY A 41 -3.18 7.00 -9.82
CA GLY A 41 -2.27 5.87 -9.98
C GLY A 41 -2.25 5.25 -11.38
N ILE A 42 -2.99 5.82 -12.34
CA ILE A 42 -2.78 5.50 -13.76
C ILE A 42 -1.41 6.08 -14.14
N GLN A 43 -0.45 5.19 -14.41
CA GLN A 43 0.88 5.58 -14.90
C GLN A 43 0.71 6.45 -16.15
N ARG A 44 1.12 7.72 -16.05
CA ARG A 44 1.12 8.64 -17.19
C ARG A 44 2.40 8.54 -18.03
N ASP A 45 3.41 7.82 -17.55
CA ASP A 45 4.70 7.68 -18.21
C ASP A 45 5.47 6.43 -17.74
N GLU A 46 6.25 5.81 -18.63
CA GLU A 46 7.01 4.56 -18.39
C GLU A 46 8.08 4.68 -17.28
N GLN A 47 8.48 5.91 -16.93
CA GLN A 47 9.54 6.17 -15.94
C GLN A 47 9.02 6.46 -14.51
N HIS A 48 7.72 6.67 -14.32
CA HIS A 48 7.17 7.06 -13.01
C HIS A 48 6.78 5.87 -12.13
N PHE A 49 6.83 6.03 -10.80
CA PHE A 49 6.28 5.04 -9.86
C PHE A 49 4.76 5.14 -9.84
N SER A 50 4.06 4.05 -9.52
CA SER A 50 2.62 4.14 -9.25
C SER A 50 2.39 5.13 -8.12
N ASP A 51 1.47 6.09 -8.32
CA ASP A 51 1.07 7.02 -7.25
C ASP A 51 0.41 6.28 -6.10
N VAL A 52 -0.11 5.07 -6.32
CA VAL A 52 -0.83 4.26 -5.34
C VAL A 52 -0.11 2.94 -5.11
N VAL A 53 0.22 2.65 -3.85
CA VAL A 53 0.90 1.41 -3.43
C VAL A 53 0.13 0.74 -2.30
N ARG A 54 0.01 -0.59 -2.35
CA ARG A 54 -0.62 -1.43 -1.32
C ARG A 54 0.42 -2.27 -0.58
N ILE A 55 0.46 -2.19 0.75
CA ILE A 55 1.30 -3.03 1.62
C ILE A 55 0.47 -4.11 2.31
N GLY A 56 0.56 -5.36 1.85
CA GLY A 56 -0.13 -6.48 2.47
C GLY A 56 0.18 -7.81 1.79
N PRO A 57 -0.17 -8.95 2.40
CA PRO A 57 0.00 -10.25 1.78
C PRO A 57 -0.99 -10.41 0.62
N LYS A 58 -0.51 -10.92 -0.51
CA LYS A 58 -1.30 -11.14 -1.73
C LYS A 58 -2.57 -11.99 -1.46
N SER A 59 -2.46 -12.97 -0.57
CA SER A 59 -3.56 -13.87 -0.18
C SER A 59 -4.72 -13.18 0.54
N ALA A 60 -4.49 -12.03 1.18
CA ALA A 60 -5.53 -11.27 1.89
C ALA A 60 -6.05 -10.08 1.07
N CYS A 61 -5.47 -9.81 -0.10
CA CYS A 61 -5.82 -8.65 -0.92
C CYS A 61 -6.69 -9.05 -2.12
N HIS A 62 -7.63 -8.18 -2.48
CA HIS A 62 -8.51 -8.34 -3.63
C HIS A 62 -7.68 -8.52 -4.94
N PRO A 63 -8.07 -9.42 -5.86
CA PRO A 63 -7.32 -9.67 -7.10
C PRO A 63 -7.01 -8.42 -7.92
N ASN A 64 -7.98 -7.52 -8.07
CA ASN A 64 -7.81 -6.26 -8.82
C ASN A 64 -6.82 -5.27 -8.17
N ILE A 65 -6.37 -5.51 -6.93
CA ILE A 65 -5.35 -4.72 -6.25
C ILE A 65 -3.94 -5.33 -6.43
N HIS A 66 -3.81 -6.54 -6.98
CA HIS A 66 -2.52 -7.24 -7.03
C HIS A 66 -1.44 -6.49 -7.82
N THR A 67 -1.83 -5.70 -8.81
CA THR A 67 -0.93 -4.80 -9.57
C THR A 67 -0.45 -3.60 -8.75
N LEU A 68 -1.18 -3.22 -7.69
CA LEU A 68 -0.80 -2.12 -6.79
C LEU A 68 0.05 -2.59 -5.61
N LEU A 69 0.23 -3.91 -5.42
CA LEU A 69 1.02 -4.43 -4.31
C LEU A 69 2.49 -3.99 -4.45
N ALA A 70 3.07 -3.51 -3.35
CA ALA A 70 4.46 -3.03 -3.35
C ALA A 70 5.46 -4.05 -3.93
N PRO A 71 5.37 -5.37 -3.62
CA PRO A 71 6.25 -6.35 -4.23
C PRO A 71 6.05 -6.52 -5.74
N THR A 72 4.81 -6.44 -6.23
CA THR A 72 4.50 -6.54 -7.66
C THR A 72 5.14 -5.38 -8.42
N ILE A 73 4.90 -4.14 -7.97
CA ILE A 73 5.45 -2.93 -8.60
C ILE A 73 6.98 -2.94 -8.57
N ALA A 74 7.58 -3.31 -7.43
CA ALA A 74 9.03 -3.34 -7.29
C ALA A 74 9.68 -4.36 -8.23
N LEU A 75 9.06 -5.53 -8.38
CA LEU A 75 9.56 -6.58 -9.26
C LEU A 75 9.45 -6.20 -10.74
N GLU A 76 8.31 -5.65 -11.16
CA GLU A 76 8.11 -5.16 -12.53
C GLU A 76 9.16 -4.12 -12.91
N LYS A 77 9.49 -3.20 -12.00
CA LYS A 77 10.56 -2.22 -12.21
C LYS A 77 11.95 -2.85 -12.32
N GLU A 78 12.29 -3.79 -11.45
CA GLU A 78 13.59 -4.47 -11.53
C GLU A 78 13.76 -5.23 -12.85
N VAL A 79 12.71 -5.91 -13.32
CA VAL A 79 12.70 -6.60 -14.61
C VAL A 79 12.89 -5.61 -15.76
N GLN A 80 12.20 -4.48 -15.73
CA GLN A 80 12.35 -3.43 -16.74
C GLN A 80 13.77 -2.87 -16.78
N GLU A 81 14.33 -2.51 -15.61
CA GLU A 81 15.69 -1.96 -15.50
C GLU A 81 16.79 -2.94 -15.92
N ARG A 82 16.60 -4.25 -15.73
CA ARG A 82 17.55 -5.29 -16.17
C ARG A 82 17.47 -5.52 -17.67
N THR A 83 16.26 -5.52 -18.23
CA THR A 83 16.04 -5.63 -19.69
C THR A 83 16.67 -4.45 -20.43
N SER A 84 16.51 -3.22 -19.93
CA SER A 84 17.16 -2.03 -20.52
C SER A 84 18.69 -2.04 -20.41
N ARG A 85 19.26 -2.77 -19.44
CA ARG A 85 20.72 -2.92 -19.26
C ARG A 85 21.34 -4.03 -20.12
N ASN A 86 20.54 -4.75 -20.90
CA ASN A 86 20.98 -5.83 -21.79
C ASN A 86 21.79 -6.92 -21.04
N ASP A 87 21.35 -7.27 -19.83
CA ASP A 87 22.04 -8.23 -18.97
C ASP A 87 21.99 -9.65 -19.59
N PRO A 88 23.13 -10.22 -20.04
CA PRO A 88 23.15 -11.45 -20.84
C PRO A 88 22.73 -12.71 -20.07
N LYS A 89 22.55 -12.63 -18.74
CA LYS A 89 22.11 -13.76 -17.92
C LYS A 89 20.65 -14.19 -18.17
N TYR A 90 19.86 -13.39 -18.89
CA TYR A 90 18.44 -13.67 -19.14
C TYR A 90 18.12 -14.16 -20.57
N HIS A 91 19.11 -14.18 -21.47
CA HIS A 91 18.91 -14.64 -22.84
C HIS A 91 18.94 -16.18 -23.01
N SER A 92 18.95 -16.96 -21.93
CA SER A 92 19.13 -18.42 -22.04
C SER A 92 18.35 -19.27 -21.05
N ASP A 93 17.18 -18.89 -20.55
CA ASP A 93 16.37 -19.81 -19.73
C ASP A 93 14.85 -19.66 -20.01
N THR A 94 14.40 -20.15 -21.16
CA THR A 94 12.99 -20.42 -21.46
C THR A 94 12.59 -21.87 -21.12
N ASN A 95 13.15 -22.44 -20.06
CA ASN A 95 12.73 -23.75 -19.55
C ASN A 95 11.68 -23.54 -18.46
N HIS A 96 10.47 -24.02 -18.72
CA HIS A 96 9.26 -23.85 -17.91
C HIS A 96 9.24 -24.63 -16.56
N ASP A 97 10.40 -25.10 -16.05
CA ASP A 97 10.50 -25.97 -14.87
C ASP A 97 11.46 -25.43 -13.78
N GLU A 98 11.66 -24.11 -13.70
CA GLU A 98 12.39 -23.49 -12.58
C GLU A 98 11.42 -23.17 -11.42
N PRO A 99 11.77 -23.51 -10.16
CA PRO A 99 10.88 -23.32 -9.01
C PRO A 99 10.63 -21.83 -8.76
N GLU A 100 9.41 -21.44 -8.37
CA GLU A 100 8.92 -20.07 -8.07
C GLU A 100 9.73 -19.29 -6.99
N HIS A 101 10.90 -19.79 -6.57
CA HIS A 101 11.68 -19.34 -5.42
C HIS A 101 12.60 -18.11 -5.66
N PHE A 102 12.65 -17.54 -6.87
CA PHE A 102 13.55 -16.41 -7.19
C PHE A 102 12.88 -15.06 -7.50
N ASN A 103 11.56 -14.93 -7.36
CA ASN A 103 10.86 -13.70 -7.78
C ASN A 103 10.44 -12.77 -6.63
N LYS A 104 11.35 -12.51 -5.68
CA LYS A 104 11.14 -11.49 -4.64
C LYS A 104 11.98 -10.25 -4.97
N PRO A 105 11.39 -9.04 -4.98
CA PRO A 105 12.16 -7.82 -5.23
C PRO A 105 13.14 -7.56 -4.08
N GLY A 106 14.22 -6.87 -4.40
CA GLY A 106 15.16 -6.37 -3.41
C GLY A 106 14.48 -5.42 -2.42
N VAL A 107 14.98 -5.40 -1.20
CA VAL A 107 14.48 -4.52 -0.14
C VAL A 107 14.59 -3.05 -0.55
N ASP A 108 15.69 -2.66 -1.21
CA ASP A 108 15.89 -1.30 -1.70
C ASP A 108 14.82 -0.88 -2.73
N SER A 109 14.43 -1.79 -3.62
CA SER A 109 13.39 -1.54 -4.61
C SER A 109 12.03 -1.35 -3.96
N LEU A 110 11.71 -2.17 -2.94
CA LEU A 110 10.50 -2.00 -2.13
C LEU A 110 10.47 -0.62 -1.45
N TYR A 111 11.57 -0.22 -0.81
CA TYR A 111 11.65 1.10 -0.17
C TYR A 111 11.52 2.24 -1.17
N LYS A 112 12.13 2.14 -2.35
CA LYS A 112 12.00 3.16 -3.41
C LYS A 112 10.56 3.31 -3.88
N VAL A 113 9.87 2.19 -4.14
CA VAL A 113 8.47 2.20 -4.56
C VAL A 113 7.57 2.87 -3.52
N ILE A 114 7.72 2.49 -2.25
CA ILE A 114 6.89 3.04 -1.17
C ILE A 114 7.21 4.53 -0.93
N SER A 115 8.49 4.89 -0.95
CA SER A 115 8.94 6.28 -0.74
C SER A 115 8.45 7.21 -1.86
N ALA A 116 8.37 6.71 -3.09
CA ALA A 116 7.91 7.49 -4.25
C ALA A 116 6.39 7.63 -4.33
N ALA A 117 5.63 6.72 -3.70
CA ALA A 117 4.17 6.71 -3.77
C ALA A 117 3.54 7.93 -3.08
N LYS A 118 2.48 8.47 -3.69
CA LYS A 118 1.64 9.54 -3.14
C LYS A 118 0.58 9.01 -2.18
N ILE A 119 0.08 7.81 -2.42
CA ILE A 119 -0.91 7.14 -1.59
C ILE A 119 -0.41 5.75 -1.26
N VAL A 120 -0.31 5.43 0.02
CA VAL A 120 0.06 4.09 0.50
C VAL A 120 -1.10 3.51 1.30
N GLY A 121 -1.60 2.34 0.92
CA GLY A 121 -2.67 1.62 1.61
C GLY A 121 -2.14 0.44 2.42
N VAL A 122 -2.45 0.40 3.72
CA VAL A 122 -2.01 -0.67 4.64
C VAL A 122 -3.13 -1.00 5.63
N SER A 123 -3.40 -2.27 5.93
CA SER A 123 -4.39 -2.59 6.98
C SER A 123 -3.82 -2.27 8.36
N ALA A 124 -4.67 -1.88 9.30
CA ALA A 124 -4.27 -1.42 10.62
C ALA A 124 -3.40 -2.45 11.34
N LEU A 125 -3.78 -3.73 11.26
CA LEU A 125 -3.06 -4.84 11.87
C LEU A 125 -1.74 -5.20 11.16
N THR A 126 -1.50 -4.67 9.96
CA THR A 126 -0.24 -4.84 9.23
C THR A 126 0.80 -3.79 9.64
N ILE A 127 0.37 -2.59 10.05
CA ILE A 127 1.26 -1.49 10.44
C ILE A 127 2.35 -1.91 11.45
N PRO A 128 2.01 -2.48 12.63
CA PRO A 128 3.02 -2.81 13.64
C PRO A 128 3.95 -3.97 13.23
N ARG A 129 3.61 -4.71 12.17
CA ARG A 129 4.32 -5.90 11.72
C ARG A 129 5.15 -5.66 10.45
N SER A 130 4.93 -4.54 9.76
CA SER A 130 5.56 -4.28 8.48
C SER A 130 6.79 -3.36 8.65
N PRO A 131 8.02 -3.85 8.37
CA PRO A 131 9.20 -2.99 8.41
C PRO A 131 9.19 -1.93 7.30
N LEU A 132 8.33 -2.09 6.30
CA LEU A 132 8.26 -1.23 5.11
C LEU A 132 7.75 0.19 5.40
N LEU A 133 7.16 0.42 6.59
CA LEU A 133 6.76 1.75 7.04
C LEU A 133 7.84 2.44 7.88
N ILE A 134 8.89 1.73 8.30
CA ILE A 134 9.97 2.31 9.09
C ILE A 134 10.71 3.35 8.24
N GLY A 135 10.89 4.55 8.78
CA GLY A 135 11.54 5.66 8.09
C GLY A 135 10.70 6.31 6.98
N GLN A 136 9.45 5.86 6.77
CA GLN A 136 8.51 6.56 5.91
C GLN A 136 7.88 7.74 6.65
N HIS A 137 7.62 8.82 5.91
CA HIS A 137 6.92 10.00 6.41
C HIS A 137 5.76 10.37 5.48
N PHE A 138 4.62 10.73 6.05
CA PHE A 138 3.41 11.12 5.34
C PHE A 138 2.94 12.50 5.81
N ASP A 139 2.34 13.28 4.92
CA ASP A 139 1.72 14.53 5.35
C ASP A 139 0.45 14.28 6.18
N VAL A 140 -0.26 13.19 5.85
CA VAL A 140 -1.54 12.85 6.48
C VAL A 140 -1.76 11.35 6.49
N VAL A 141 -2.25 10.83 7.61
CA VAL A 141 -2.83 9.48 7.68
C VAL A 141 -4.35 9.55 7.80
N ILE A 142 -5.05 8.77 6.98
CA ILE A 142 -6.50 8.61 7.04
C ILE A 142 -6.82 7.21 7.54
N VAL A 143 -7.53 7.15 8.67
CA VAL A 143 -7.95 5.90 9.32
C VAL A 143 -9.44 5.73 9.10
N ASP A 144 -9.84 4.81 8.22
CA ASP A 144 -11.23 4.36 8.09
C ASP A 144 -11.55 3.33 9.18
N GLU A 145 -12.83 3.19 9.53
CA GLU A 145 -13.30 2.30 10.60
C GLU A 145 -12.58 2.53 11.96
N ALA A 146 -12.16 3.76 12.25
CA ALA A 146 -11.35 4.08 13.43
C ALA A 146 -12.01 3.67 14.76
N GLY A 147 -13.35 3.68 14.82
CA GLY A 147 -14.12 3.22 15.97
C GLY A 147 -13.98 1.72 16.28
N GLN A 148 -13.52 0.90 15.33
CA GLN A 148 -13.29 -0.54 15.48
C GLN A 148 -11.83 -0.90 15.74
N ILE A 149 -10.92 0.08 15.75
CA ILE A 149 -9.48 -0.15 15.81
C ILE A 149 -8.96 0.23 17.19
N ALA A 150 -8.29 -0.72 17.86
CA ALA A 150 -7.55 -0.39 19.07
C ALA A 150 -6.40 0.58 18.74
N GLN A 151 -6.31 1.70 19.47
CA GLN A 151 -5.29 2.74 19.24
C GLN A 151 -3.85 2.21 19.07
N PRO A 152 -3.39 1.21 19.85
CA PRO A 152 -2.04 0.65 19.66
C PRO A 152 -1.78 0.08 18.26
N ALA A 153 -2.81 -0.41 17.56
CA ALA A 153 -2.67 -1.00 16.23
C ALA A 153 -2.26 0.03 15.16
N ILE A 154 -2.64 1.31 15.33
CA ILE A 154 -2.36 2.37 14.36
C ILE A 154 -1.32 3.37 14.84
N LEU A 155 -0.78 3.21 16.06
CA LEU A 155 0.15 4.17 16.66
C LEU A 155 1.35 4.46 15.74
N GLY A 156 1.95 3.42 15.14
CA GLY A 156 3.05 3.59 14.20
C GLY A 156 2.70 4.43 12.97
N ALA A 157 1.47 4.33 12.47
CA ALA A 157 1.02 5.14 11.33
C ALA A 157 0.70 6.59 11.74
N LEU A 158 0.15 6.80 12.93
CA LEU A 158 -0.07 8.15 13.48
C LEU A 158 1.27 8.88 13.70
N MET A 159 2.29 8.16 14.18
CA MET A 159 3.63 8.71 14.42
C MET A 159 4.42 8.98 13.14
N ALA A 160 4.04 8.36 12.02
CA ALA A 160 4.68 8.54 10.72
C ALA A 160 4.10 9.72 9.93
N ALA A 161 3.16 10.50 10.48
CA ALA A 161 2.48 11.57 9.76
C ALA A 161 2.43 12.90 10.52
N ASP A 162 2.38 14.02 9.79
CA ASP A 162 2.22 15.36 10.38
C ASP A 162 0.80 15.61 10.93
N SER A 163 -0.19 14.94 10.34
CA SER A 163 -1.59 15.09 10.70
C SER A 163 -2.37 13.79 10.46
N PHE A 164 -3.55 13.67 11.05
CA PHE A 164 -4.40 12.51 10.88
C PHE A 164 -5.89 12.86 10.76
N VAL A 165 -6.62 12.01 10.04
CA VAL A 165 -8.08 12.05 9.91
C VAL A 165 -8.63 10.69 10.36
N LEU A 166 -9.39 10.69 11.45
CA LEU A 166 -10.08 9.49 11.93
C LEU A 166 -11.51 9.51 11.41
N VAL A 167 -11.88 8.48 10.67
CA VAL A 167 -13.23 8.28 10.14
C VAL A 167 -13.78 6.99 10.73
N GLY A 168 -14.98 7.07 11.30
CA GLY A 168 -15.67 5.94 11.87
C GLY A 168 -17.07 6.35 12.28
N ASP A 169 -17.87 5.35 12.60
CA ASP A 169 -19.19 5.54 13.15
C ASP A 169 -19.20 5.01 14.58
N HIS A 170 -19.36 5.90 15.56
CA HIS A 170 -19.37 5.57 16.98
C HIS A 170 -20.64 4.82 17.41
N MET A 171 -21.65 4.75 16.54
CA MET A 171 -22.87 3.97 16.76
C MET A 171 -22.76 2.55 16.18
N GLN A 172 -21.68 2.23 15.44
CA GLN A 172 -21.38 0.88 14.97
C GLN A 172 -20.54 0.13 16.01
N LEU A 173 -20.18 -1.13 15.70
CA LEU A 173 -19.51 -2.02 16.64
C LEU A 173 -18.21 -1.39 17.20
N PRO A 174 -17.97 -1.45 18.53
CA PRO A 174 -16.69 -1.07 19.11
C PRO A 174 -15.60 -2.10 18.75
N PRO A 175 -14.31 -1.81 19.03
CA PRO A 175 -13.24 -2.77 18.81
C PRO A 175 -13.48 -4.02 19.65
N LEU A 176 -13.33 -5.20 19.05
CA LEU A 176 -13.40 -6.45 19.80
C LEU A 176 -12.14 -6.60 20.67
N VAL A 177 -12.31 -6.55 21.99
CA VAL A 177 -11.27 -6.85 22.96
C VAL A 177 -11.64 -8.17 23.66
N VAL A 178 -10.99 -9.26 23.27
CA VAL A 178 -11.12 -10.54 23.96
C VAL A 178 -10.09 -10.56 25.07
N ASN A 179 -10.55 -10.58 26.32
CA ASN A 179 -9.70 -10.83 27.49
C ASN A 179 -10.03 -12.23 28.00
N ASP A 180 -9.22 -13.22 27.61
CA ASP A 180 -9.27 -14.53 28.23
C ASP A 180 -8.56 -14.41 29.59
N ALA A 181 -9.36 -14.14 30.62
CA ALA A 181 -8.90 -14.09 32.00
C ALA A 181 -8.43 -15.47 32.49
#